data_AF-A0A6C0E307-F1
#
_entry.id   AF-A0A6C0E307-F1
#
_cell.length_a   1.000
_cell.length_b   1.000
_cell.length_c   1.000
_cell.angle_alpha   90.00
_cell.angle_beta   90.00
_cell.angle_gamma   90.00
#
_symmetry.space_group_name_H-M   'P 1'
#
loop_
_entity.id
_entity.type
_entity.pdbx_description
1 polymer ?
#
loop_
_entity_poly.entity_id
_entity_poly.type
_entity_poly.pdbx_seq_one_letter_code
_entity_poly.pdbx_strand_id
1 'polypeptide(L)' 'MATYMYVLLCDGAEWEDIKIYDNFEDAKNELSHIKNTKKHVFVQNYRIEFFEKKVGTNCFVPTYKNILP' A
#
# COMPACT_ATOMS: atom_id res chain seq x y z
N MET A 1 17.79 2.90 -11.57
CA MET A 1 16.89 2.08 -10.74
C MET A 1 15.63 2.90 -10.49
N ALA A 2 14.45 2.29 -10.63
CA ALA A 2 13.18 2.95 -10.31
C ALA A 2 12.98 2.96 -8.78
N THR A 3 12.50 4.07 -8.23
CA THR A 3 12.17 4.22 -6.81
C THR A 3 10.68 3.99 -6.64
N TYR A 4 10.31 3.12 -5.69
CA TYR A 4 8.93 2.79 -5.39
C TYR A 4 8.60 3.14 -3.94
N MET A 5 7.33 3.44 -3.70
CA MET A 5 6.73 3.47 -2.37
C MET A 5 5.50 2.55 -2.36
N TYR A 6 5.23 1.98 -1.20
CA TYR A 6 4.15 1.02 -1.00
C TYR A 6 3.15 1.62 -0.04
N VAL A 7 1.92 1.80 -0.49
CA VAL A 7 0.88 2.47 0.26
C VAL A 7 -0.13 1.43 0.71
N LEU A 8 -0.22 1.21 2.02
CA LEU A 8 -1.22 0.36 2.64
C LEU A 8 -2.43 1.21 2.96
N LEU A 9 -3.56 0.84 2.38
CA LEU A 9 -4.81 1.58 2.50
C LEU A 9 -5.98 0.64 2.67
N CYS A 10 -7.03 1.16 3.29
CA CYS A 10 -8.22 0.45 3.66
C CYS A 10 -9.42 1.04 2.92
N ASP A 11 -10.28 0.20 2.36
CA ASP A 11 -11.48 0.66 1.66
C ASP A 11 -12.39 1.49 2.58
N GLY A 12 -12.71 2.70 2.14
CA GLY A 12 -13.55 3.64 2.88
C GLY A 12 -12.85 4.31 4.07
N ALA A 13 -11.55 4.11 4.23
CA ALA A 13 -10.77 4.76 5.28
C ALA A 13 -10.42 6.21 4.92
N GLU A 14 -10.22 7.02 5.95
CA GLU A 14 -9.85 8.41 5.79
C GLU A 14 -8.36 8.52 5.43
N TRP A 15 -7.95 9.70 4.94
CA TRP A 15 -6.54 9.93 4.54
C TRP A 15 -5.55 9.65 5.68
N GLU A 16 -5.99 9.79 6.93
CA GLU A 16 -5.16 9.58 8.13
C GLU A 16 -4.86 8.10 8.41
N ASP A 17 -5.64 7.18 7.84
CA ASP A 17 -5.43 5.73 7.99
C ASP A 17 -4.42 5.16 6.98
N ILE A 18 -3.94 5.98 6.06
CA ILE A 18 -2.99 5.58 5.03
C ILE A 18 -1.60 5.40 5.65
N LYS A 19 -1.02 4.21 5.46
CA LYS A 19 0.36 3.93 5.87
C LYS A 19 1.26 3.81 4.66
N ILE A 20 2.44 4.41 4.73
CA ILE A 20 3.40 4.47 3.64
C ILE A 20 4.67 3.74 4.05
N TYR A 21 5.21 2.92 3.14
CA TYR A 21 6.40 2.11 3.35
C TYR A 21 7.38 2.27 2.20
N ASP A 22 8.68 2.22 2.52
CA ASP A 22 9.76 2.27 1.53
C ASP A 22 10.06 0.89 0.91
N ASN A 23 9.62 -0.19 1.56
CA ASN A 23 9.80 -1.56 1.09
C ASN A 23 8.49 -2.36 1.10
N PHE A 24 8.41 -3.36 0.23
CA PHE A 24 7.20 -4.18 0.07
C PHE A 24 6.99 -5.15 1.24
N GLU A 25 8.07 -5.63 1.84
CA GLU A 25 8.01 -6.65 2.90
C GLU A 25 7.37 -6.10 4.17
N ASP A 26 7.70 -4.87 4.56
CA ASP A 26 7.11 -4.19 5.71
C ASP A 26 5.62 -3.93 5.50
N ALA A 27 5.24 -3.44 4.31
CA ALA A 27 3.84 -3.26 3.95
C ALA A 27 3.04 -4.58 4.03
N LYS A 28 3.65 -5.69 3.58
CA LYS A 28 3.06 -7.03 3.62
C LYS A 28 2.97 -7.59 5.04
N ASN A 29 3.98 -7.36 5.86
CA ASN A 29 4.01 -7.76 7.27
C ASN A 29 2.92 -7.03 8.04
N GLU A 30 2.77 -5.72 7.85
CA GLU A 30 1.69 -4.95 8.47
C GLU A 30 0.32 -5.44 8.01
N LEU A 31 0.11 -5.63 6.70
CA LEU A 31 -1.15 -6.17 6.16
C LEU A 31 -1.51 -7.51 6.80
N SER A 32 -0.52 -8.39 7.00
CA SER A 32 -0.71 -9.69 7.65
C SER A 32 -1.03 -9.55 9.14
N HIS A 33 -0.37 -8.61 9.83
CA HIS A 33 -0.63 -8.30 11.22
C HIS A 33 -2.06 -7.75 11.40
N ILE A 34 -2.49 -6.80 10.57
CA ILE A 34 -3.86 -6.26 10.58
C ILE A 34 -4.90 -7.37 10.36
N LYS A 35 -4.68 -8.24 9.37
CA LYS A 35 -5.58 -9.39 9.09
C LYS A 35 -5.68 -10.37 10.26
N ASN A 36 -4.60 -10.58 11.00
CA ASN A 36 -4.59 -11.48 12.15
C ASN A 36 -5.22 -10.84 13.39
N THR A 37 -4.95 -9.55 13.64
CA THR A 37 -5.37 -8.84 14.85
C THR A 37 -6.82 -8.34 14.76
N LYS A 38 -7.30 -7.96 13.57
CA LYS A 38 -8.67 -7.44 13.36
C LYS A 38 -9.70 -8.52 12.96
N LYS A 39 -9.44 -9.81 13.22
CA LYS A 39 -10.34 -10.95 12.86
C LYS A 39 -11.81 -10.81 13.30
N HIS A 40 -12.13 -9.92 14.23
CA HIS A 40 -13.48 -9.72 14.80
C HIS A 40 -14.20 -8.43 14.37
N VAL A 41 -13.51 -7.51 13.69
CA VAL A 41 -14.13 -6.28 13.17
C VAL A 41 -14.20 -6.46 11.67
N PHE A 42 -15.38 -6.27 11.08
CA PHE A 42 -15.65 -6.22 9.63
C PHE A 42 -14.35 -6.21 8.81
N VAL A 43 -14.10 -7.28 8.04
CA VAL A 43 -12.90 -7.38 7.19
C VAL A 43 -12.94 -6.24 6.18
N GLN A 44 -12.46 -5.07 6.59
CA GLN A 44 -12.27 -3.95 5.68
C GLN A 44 -11.18 -4.40 4.72
N ASN A 45 -11.37 -4.13 3.43
CA ASN A 45 -10.44 -4.57 2.41
C ASN A 45 -9.18 -3.69 2.48
N TYR A 46 -8.18 -4.14 3.24
CA TYR A 46 -6.85 -3.56 3.19
C TYR A 46 -6.13 -4.06 1.93
N ARG A 47 -5.54 -3.15 1.16
CA ARG A 47 -4.70 -3.44 0.00
C ARG A 47 -3.41 -2.63 0.03
N ILE A 48 -2.40 -3.13 -0.68
CA ILE A 48 -1.15 -2.41 -0.91
C ILE A 48 -1.18 -1.93 -2.36
N GLU A 49 -1.07 -0.62 -2.55
CA GLU A 49 -0.87 0.00 -3.85
C GLU A 49 0.59 0.41 -4.05
N PHE A 50 1.05 0.32 -5.28
CA PHE A 50 2.42 0.62 -5.67
C PHE A 50 2.45 1.98 -6.32
N PHE A 51 3.39 2.83 -5.91
CA PHE A 51 3.60 4.12 -6.57
C PHE A 51 5.05 4.23 -7.02
N GLU A 52 5.24 4.61 -8.29
CA GLU A 52 6.54 4.81 -8.90
C GLU A 52 6.91 6.30 -8.85
N LYS A 53 8.15 6.61 -8.46
CA LYS A 53 8.66 7.98 -8.51
C LYS A 53 8.85 8.39 -9.97
N LYS A 54 8.17 9.46 -10.38
CA LYS A 54 8.31 9.97 -11.75
C LYS A 54 9.66 10.69 -11.91
N VAL A 55 10.47 10.22 -12.87
CA VAL A 55 11.82 10.75 -13.16
C VAL A 55 11.77 12.26 -13.40
N GLY A 56 12.68 13.00 -12.77
CA GLY A 56 12.73 14.46 -12.87
C GLY A 56 11.68 15.20 -12.04
N THR A 57 10.93 14.51 -11.17
CA THR A 57 9.94 15.11 -10.28
C THR A 57 10.06 14.56 -8.85
N ASN A 58 9.45 15.27 -7.89
CA ASN A 58 9.29 14.79 -6.51
C ASN A 58 7.95 14.07 -6.29
N CYS A 59 7.25 13.71 -7.37
CA CYS A 59 5.93 13.09 -7.29
C CYS A 59 6.03 11.57 -7.45
N PHE A 60 5.20 10.88 -6.68
CA PHE A 60 4.93 9.45 -6.83
C PHE A 60 3.56 9.28 -7.48
N VAL A 61 3.48 8.40 -8.47
CA VAL A 61 2.24 8.14 -9.21
C VAL A 61 1.86 6.67 -9.07
N PRO A 62 0.57 6.35 -8.91
CA PRO A 62 0.13 4.97 -8.77
C PRO A 62 0.44 4.19 -10.03
N THR A 63 1.00 3.01 -9.85
CA THR A 63 1.43 2.13 -10.93
C THR A 63 0.36 1.08 -11.16
N TYR A 64 -0.53 1.33 -12.11
CA TYR A 64 -1.55 0.36 -12.54
C TYR A 64 -1.03 -0.60 -13.62
N LYS A 65 0.29 -0.79 -13.74
CA LYS A 65 0.84 -1.81 -14.64
C LYS A 65 0.14 -3.11 -14.27
N ASN A 66 -0.60 -3.70 -15.21
CA ASN A 66 -1.27 -4.98 -15.03
C ASN A 66 -0.24 -5.97 -14.48
N ILE A 67 -0.26 -6.18 -13.17
CA ILE A 67 0.38 -7.33 -12.54
C ILE A 67 -0.61 -8.48 -12.76
N LEU A 68 -0.79 -8.85 -14.03
CA LEU A 68 -1.36 -10.14 -14.39
C LEU A 68 -0.18 -11.11 -14.55
N PRO A 69 -0.30 -12.34 -14.02
CA PRO A 69 0.75 -13.35 -14.04
C PRO A 69 1.18 -13.76 -15.45
#